data_AF-A0A915D4N1-F1
#
_entry.id   AF-A0A915D4N1-F1
#
_cell.length_a   1.000
_cell.length_b   1.000
_cell.length_c   1.000
_cell.angle_alpha   90.00
_cell.angle_beta   90.00
_cell.angle_gamma   90.00
#
_symmetry.space_group_name_H-M   'P 1'
#
loop_
_entity.id
_entity.type
_entity.pdbx_description
1 polymer ?
#
loop_
_entity_poly.entity_id
_entity_poly.type
_entity_poly.pdbx_seq_one_letter_code
_entity_poly.pdbx_strand_id
1 'polypeptide(L)'
;MLVGASHQPCCHRCELRQVGYVCRESRSICDVPEVCDGKEGDCPADGYLIDGVLTAMQRSLGSAAKSAEDPCYSYNQKGVEYGNCGTDKNGAFVACTTDDNSKCGTLHCREGSALPLLSTLTSFNLQFVHHTQQMQCKVITGSSHGLVKEGTSCASGKICIEGACIPLAQVSPSVHCPSNNW
;
A
#
# COMPACT_ATOMS: atom_id res chain seq x y z
N MET A 1 -35.58 20.58 16.49
CA MET A 1 -34.94 20.59 15.17
C MET A 1 -34.63 19.14 14.80
N LEU A 2 -35.20 18.64 13.71
CA LEU A 2 -34.95 17.29 13.20
C LEU A 2 -33.65 17.32 12.37
N VAL A 3 -32.58 16.68 12.85
CA VAL A 3 -31.38 16.45 12.03
C VAL A 3 -31.58 15.11 11.32
N GLY A 4 -32.01 15.17 10.06
CA GLY A 4 -32.14 13.98 9.20
C GLY A 4 -30.76 13.36 8.96
N ALA A 5 -30.60 12.09 9.35
CA ALA A 5 -29.40 11.31 9.14
C ALA A 5 -29.25 10.86 7.68
N SER A 6 -28.94 11.80 6.76
CA SER A 6 -28.79 11.52 5.32
C SER A 6 -27.44 11.93 4.74
N HIS A 7 -26.41 12.14 5.57
CA HIS A 7 -25.17 12.80 5.15
C HIS A 7 -23.92 11.92 5.29
N GLN A 8 -24.06 10.60 5.27
CA GLN A 8 -22.91 9.70 5.29
C GLN A 8 -22.58 9.26 3.84
N PRO A 9 -21.31 9.32 3.38
CA PRO A 9 -20.97 9.15 1.96
C PRO A 9 -21.34 7.79 1.34
N CYS A 10 -21.35 6.72 2.14
CA CYS A 10 -21.75 5.37 1.74
C CYS A 10 -23.23 5.07 1.95
N CYS A 11 -24.04 6.09 2.26
CA CYS A 11 -25.49 5.98 2.35
C CYS A 11 -26.17 6.79 1.24
N HIS A 12 -27.16 6.20 0.58
CA HIS A 12 -28.00 6.88 -0.39
C HIS A 12 -29.46 6.48 -0.20
N ARG A 13 -30.35 7.46 0.03
CA ARG A 13 -31.79 7.22 0.24
C ARG A 13 -32.10 6.19 1.35
N CYS A 14 -31.35 6.25 2.45
CA CYS A 14 -31.46 5.31 3.58
C CYS A 14 -31.07 3.86 3.24
N GLU A 15 -30.38 3.64 2.12
CA GLU A 15 -29.81 2.35 1.73
C GLU A 15 -28.29 2.45 1.66
N LEU A 16 -27.60 1.36 2.01
CA LEU A 16 -26.15 1.26 1.86
C LEU A 16 -25.79 1.21 0.38
N ARG A 17 -24.76 1.98 0.01
CA ARG A 17 -24.19 1.89 -1.34
C ARG A 17 -23.50 0.54 -1.54
N GLN A 18 -23.47 0.09 -2.77
CA GLN A 18 -22.85 -1.20 -3.13
C GLN A 18 -21.35 -1.21 -2.80
N VAL A 19 -20.85 -2.41 -2.50
CA VAL A 19 -19.41 -2.63 -2.32
C VAL A 19 -18.62 -2.12 -3.53
N GLY A 20 -17.53 -1.40 -3.27
CA GLY A 20 -16.69 -0.83 -4.31
C GLY A 20 -17.12 0.57 -4.79
N TYR A 21 -18.21 1.14 -4.28
CA TYR A 21 -18.59 2.52 -4.59
C TYR A 21 -17.56 3.50 -4.02
N VAL A 22 -16.92 4.31 -4.85
CA VAL A 22 -15.95 5.33 -4.40
C VAL A 22 -16.67 6.43 -3.63
N CYS A 23 -16.44 6.49 -2.33
CA CYS A 23 -17.06 7.46 -1.43
C CYS A 23 -16.17 8.66 -1.12
N ARG A 24 -14.86 8.54 -1.34
CA ARG A 24 -13.94 9.66 -1.41
C ARG A 24 -12.95 9.42 -2.55
N GLU A 25 -12.90 10.37 -3.46
CA GLU A 25 -11.92 10.35 -4.55
C GLU A 25 -10.52 10.62 -4.02
N SER A 26 -9.53 10.03 -4.68
CA SER A 26 -8.13 10.35 -4.46
C SER A 26 -7.87 11.84 -4.73
N ARG A 27 -7.32 12.55 -3.73
CA ARG A 27 -6.96 13.98 -3.85
C ARG A 27 -5.56 14.18 -4.43
N SER A 28 -4.75 13.14 -4.50
CA SER A 28 -3.40 13.19 -5.04
C SER A 28 -2.88 11.79 -5.38
N ILE A 29 -1.76 11.71 -6.11
CA ILE A 29 -1.05 10.44 -6.34
C ILE A 29 -0.64 9.70 -5.04
N CYS A 30 -0.70 10.38 -3.89
CA CYS A 30 -0.37 9.84 -2.56
C CYS A 30 -1.61 9.44 -1.75
N ASP A 31 -2.81 9.54 -2.33
CA ASP A 31 -4.08 9.42 -1.64
C ASP A 31 -4.88 8.25 -2.24
N VAL A 32 -5.29 7.27 -1.43
CA VAL A 32 -6.03 6.11 -1.95
C VAL A 32 -7.51 6.46 -1.94
N PRO A 33 -8.27 6.19 -3.01
CA PRO A 33 -9.71 6.37 -2.96
C PRO A 33 -10.35 5.35 -2.01
N GLU A 34 -11.23 5.81 -1.14
CA GLU A 34 -11.99 4.99 -0.22
C GLU A 34 -13.25 4.53 -0.92
N VAL A 35 -13.53 3.25 -0.71
CA VAL A 35 -14.66 2.57 -1.32
C VAL A 35 -15.58 2.04 -0.24
N CYS A 36 -16.88 2.18 -0.44
CA CYS A 36 -17.88 1.60 0.43
C CYS A 36 -17.70 0.09 0.50
N ASP A 37 -17.82 -0.46 1.69
CA ASP A 37 -17.74 -1.89 1.95
C ASP A 37 -19.12 -2.57 1.82
N GLY A 38 -20.18 -1.78 1.63
CA GLY A 38 -21.57 -2.24 1.59
C GLY A 38 -22.15 -2.63 2.94
N LYS A 39 -21.49 -2.25 4.04
CA LYS A 39 -21.86 -2.61 5.42
C LYS A 39 -22.01 -1.38 6.30
N GLU A 40 -21.22 -0.34 6.07
CA GLU A 40 -21.24 0.90 6.84
C GLU A 40 -21.71 2.10 5.98
N GLY A 41 -22.43 3.03 6.62
CA GLY A 41 -22.96 4.23 5.97
C GLY A 41 -21.91 5.31 5.77
N ASP A 42 -20.88 5.33 6.62
CA ASP A 42 -19.72 6.22 6.47
C ASP A 42 -18.73 5.68 5.43
N CYS A 43 -18.02 6.61 4.80
CA CYS A 43 -16.85 6.23 4.02
C CYS A 43 -15.81 5.65 4.98
N PRO A 44 -15.11 4.56 4.62
CA PRO A 44 -14.01 4.05 5.43
C PRO A 44 -13.02 5.17 5.77
N ALA A 45 -12.30 4.98 6.87
CA ALA A 45 -11.26 5.93 7.28
C ALA A 45 -10.28 6.17 6.11
N ASP A 46 -9.84 7.42 5.99
CA ASP A 46 -8.95 7.88 4.93
C ASP A 46 -7.67 7.01 4.89
N GLY A 47 -7.57 6.21 3.84
CA GLY A 47 -6.47 5.33 3.53
C GLY A 47 -5.38 6.14 2.87
N TYR A 48 -4.57 6.82 3.67
CA TYR A 48 -3.34 7.39 3.15
C TYR A 48 -2.40 6.27 2.70
N LEU A 49 -1.69 6.45 1.59
CA LEU A 49 -0.36 5.85 1.48
C LEU A 49 0.43 6.45 2.64
N ILE A 50 0.49 5.73 3.77
CA ILE A 50 0.99 6.30 5.01
C ILE A 50 2.34 6.95 4.72
N ASP A 51 2.44 8.22 5.12
CA ASP A 51 3.60 9.12 5.12
C ASP A 51 4.96 8.42 5.30
N GLY A 52 5.02 7.25 5.93
CA GLY A 52 6.24 6.49 6.16
C GLY A 52 6.91 5.89 4.92
N VAL A 53 6.20 5.50 3.85
CA VAL A 53 6.85 4.91 2.67
C VAL A 53 7.59 5.97 1.86
N LEU A 54 6.92 7.09 1.57
CA LEU A 54 7.51 8.23 0.87
C LEU A 54 8.58 8.92 1.72
N THR A 55 8.35 9.12 3.03
CA THR A 55 9.39 9.72 3.89
C THR A 55 10.58 8.79 4.10
N ALA A 56 10.41 7.47 4.27
CA ALA A 56 11.54 6.55 4.38
C ALA A 56 12.36 6.50 3.09
N MET A 57 11.67 6.49 1.94
CA MET A 57 12.31 6.50 0.63
C MET A 57 13.05 7.81 0.36
N GLN A 58 12.42 8.96 0.60
CA GLN A 58 13.02 10.28 0.41
C GLN A 58 14.15 10.55 1.42
N ARG A 59 14.07 10.03 2.64
CA ARG A 59 15.19 10.07 3.60
C ARG A 59 16.38 9.23 3.14
N SER A 60 16.12 8.14 2.43
CA SER A 60 17.18 7.22 2.00
C SER A 60 17.78 7.60 0.64
N LEU A 61 17.00 8.20 -0.27
CA LEU A 61 17.40 8.51 -1.66
C LEU A 61 17.22 9.97 -2.06
N GLY A 62 16.84 10.85 -1.13
CA GLY A 62 16.56 12.26 -1.42
C GLY A 62 15.12 12.52 -1.90
N SER A 63 14.72 13.79 -1.86
CA SER A 63 13.33 14.24 -2.11
C SER A 63 12.78 13.88 -3.49
N ALA A 64 13.64 13.64 -4.48
CA ALA A 64 13.23 13.23 -5.82
C ALA A 64 12.78 11.76 -5.92
N ALA A 65 13.03 10.94 -4.90
CA ALA A 65 12.69 9.52 -4.95
C ALA A 65 11.17 9.30 -4.90
N LYS A 66 10.69 8.40 -5.76
CA LYS A 66 9.27 8.04 -5.93
C LYS A 66 9.09 6.53 -5.88
N SER A 67 7.85 6.09 -5.61
CA SER A 67 7.52 4.66 -5.70
C SER A 67 7.69 4.20 -7.15
N ALA A 68 8.22 2.99 -7.31
CA ALA A 68 8.36 2.38 -8.62
C ALA A 68 7.02 1.82 -9.13
N GLU A 69 6.97 1.54 -10.43
CA GLU A 69 5.81 0.93 -11.08
C GLU A 69 5.69 -0.57 -10.77
N ASP A 70 4.51 -1.15 -11.08
CA ASP A 70 4.18 -2.57 -10.86
C ASP A 70 5.23 -3.57 -11.35
N PRO A 71 5.84 -3.40 -12.54
CA PRO A 71 6.89 -4.30 -13.00
C PRO A 71 8.08 -4.40 -12.05
N CYS A 72 8.43 -3.34 -11.31
CA CYS A 72 9.50 -3.40 -10.33
C CYS A 72 9.11 -4.27 -9.13
N TYR A 73 7.89 -4.09 -8.60
CA TYR A 73 7.40 -4.89 -7.47
C TYR A 73 7.26 -6.38 -7.77
N SER A 74 7.10 -6.77 -9.04
CA SER A 74 7.06 -8.19 -9.46
C SER A 74 8.34 -8.95 -9.06
N TYR A 75 9.47 -8.27 -8.86
CA TYR A 75 10.69 -8.89 -8.36
C TYR A 75 10.53 -9.48 -6.96
N ASN A 76 9.53 -9.03 -6.19
CA ASN A 76 9.29 -9.56 -4.85
C ASN A 76 8.85 -11.04 -4.87
N GLN A 77 8.42 -11.55 -6.02
CA GLN A 77 8.11 -12.97 -6.24
C GLN A 77 9.37 -13.85 -6.36
N LYS A 78 10.57 -13.27 -6.42
CA LYS A 78 11.82 -14.04 -6.52
C LYS A 78 12.29 -14.62 -5.19
N GLY A 79 11.93 -14.02 -4.06
CA GLY A 79 12.39 -14.47 -2.73
C GLY A 79 13.91 -14.33 -2.55
N VAL A 80 14.45 -13.17 -2.92
CA VAL A 80 15.88 -12.84 -2.80
C VAL A 80 16.07 -11.54 -2.02
N GLU A 81 17.30 -11.20 -1.66
CA GLU A 81 17.62 -10.04 -0.80
C GLU A 81 16.97 -8.71 -1.23
N TYR A 82 16.92 -8.45 -2.55
CA TYR A 82 16.34 -7.24 -3.14
C TYR A 82 14.94 -7.46 -3.73
N GLY A 83 14.25 -8.53 -3.33
CA GLY A 83 12.90 -8.83 -3.76
C GLY A 83 12.30 -10.01 -3.01
N ASN A 84 11.60 -9.71 -1.91
CA ASN A 84 10.99 -10.69 -1.01
C ASN A 84 9.80 -10.09 -0.23
N CYS A 85 9.01 -10.94 0.43
CA CYS A 85 7.94 -10.59 1.37
C CYS A 85 8.41 -10.80 2.84
N GLY A 86 9.67 -10.50 3.14
CA GLY A 86 10.29 -10.73 4.43
C GLY A 86 11.13 -12.00 4.51
N THR A 87 11.42 -12.43 5.73
CA THR A 87 12.26 -13.60 6.02
C THR A 87 11.53 -14.60 6.89
N ASP A 88 11.77 -15.89 6.64
CA ASP A 88 11.30 -16.94 7.54
C ASP A 88 12.10 -16.97 8.86
N LYS A 89 11.71 -17.88 9.76
CA LYS A 89 12.37 -18.09 11.05
C LYS A 89 13.87 -18.45 10.97
N ASN A 90 14.33 -18.90 9.81
CA ASN A 90 15.73 -19.26 9.56
C ASN A 90 16.50 -18.11 8.89
N GLY A 91 15.85 -16.99 8.62
CA GLY A 91 16.42 -15.85 7.90
C GLY A 91 16.42 -16.01 6.38
N ALA A 92 15.76 -17.05 5.83
CA ALA A 92 15.64 -17.22 4.39
C ALA A 92 14.57 -16.27 3.84
N PHE A 93 14.88 -15.60 2.72
CA PHE A 93 13.94 -14.68 2.07
C PHE A 93 12.71 -15.42 1.52
N VAL A 94 11.53 -14.89 1.82
CA VAL A 94 10.25 -15.45 1.40
C VAL A 94 9.79 -14.79 0.12
N ALA A 95 9.44 -15.58 -0.90
CA ALA A 95 8.85 -15.05 -2.13
C ALA A 95 7.41 -14.58 -1.90
N CYS A 96 7.03 -13.45 -2.49
CA CYS A 96 5.63 -13.03 -2.54
C CYS A 96 4.81 -13.95 -3.44
N THR A 97 3.56 -14.18 -3.07
CA THR A 97 2.70 -15.23 -3.67
C THR A 97 1.71 -14.72 -4.71
N THR A 98 1.36 -13.43 -4.68
CA THR A 98 0.40 -12.80 -5.59
C THR A 98 0.88 -11.40 -5.97
N ASP A 99 0.34 -10.83 -7.04
CA ASP A 99 0.70 -9.47 -7.47
C ASP A 99 0.33 -8.41 -6.41
N ASP A 100 -0.85 -8.54 -5.80
CA ASP A 100 -1.25 -7.72 -4.64
C ASP A 100 -0.25 -7.86 -3.48
N ASN A 101 0.18 -9.08 -3.17
CA ASN A 101 1.12 -9.34 -2.09
C ASN A 101 2.52 -8.81 -2.39
N SER A 102 2.94 -8.82 -3.66
CA SER A 102 4.19 -8.19 -4.10
C SER A 102 4.26 -6.71 -3.76
N LYS A 103 3.13 -6.03 -3.54
CA LYS A 103 3.08 -4.63 -3.07
C LYS A 103 3.38 -4.44 -1.59
N CYS A 104 3.46 -5.51 -0.81
CA CYS A 104 3.83 -5.48 0.61
C CYS A 104 5.24 -5.99 0.89
N GLY A 105 5.91 -6.53 -0.13
CA GLY A 105 7.28 -7.01 -0.03
C GLY A 105 8.31 -5.90 -0.02
N THR A 106 9.48 -6.17 -0.60
CA THR A 106 10.57 -5.20 -0.70
C THR A 106 10.10 -3.93 -1.41
N LEU A 107 10.46 -2.77 -0.87
CA LEU A 107 10.14 -1.45 -1.41
C LEU A 107 10.99 -1.18 -2.64
N HIS A 108 10.33 -0.90 -3.76
CA HIS A 108 10.98 -0.50 -5.01
C HIS A 108 10.75 0.98 -5.28
N CYS A 109 11.83 1.66 -5.65
CA CYS A 109 11.91 3.08 -5.87
C CYS A 109 12.30 3.39 -7.32
N ARG A 110 12.02 4.61 -7.77
CA ARG A 110 12.60 5.20 -8.97
C ARG A 110 13.07 6.62 -8.67
N GLU A 111 13.92 7.15 -9.55
CA GLU A 111 14.57 8.46 -9.36
C GLU A 111 15.43 8.50 -8.07
N GLY A 112 15.73 9.70 -7.57
CA GLY A 112 16.57 9.91 -6.38
C GLY A 112 18.08 9.72 -6.59
N SER A 113 18.86 9.93 -5.53
CA SER A 113 20.32 9.79 -5.47
C SER A 113 20.79 8.41 -5.88
N ALA A 114 21.90 8.33 -6.62
CA ALA A 114 22.46 7.06 -7.10
C ALA A 114 22.89 6.11 -5.96
N LEU A 115 23.29 6.67 -4.82
CA LEU A 115 23.67 5.96 -3.61
C LEU A 115 22.73 6.36 -2.45
N PRO A 116 22.53 5.48 -1.45
CA PRO A 116 21.80 5.82 -0.24
C PRO A 116 22.48 6.98 0.51
N LEU A 117 21.66 7.85 1.11
CA LEU A 117 22.14 8.93 1.98
C LEU A 117 22.64 8.41 3.33
N LEU A 118 22.19 7.23 3.76
CA LEU A 118 22.69 6.52 4.93
C LEU A 118 23.70 5.45 4.51
N SER A 119 24.92 5.52 5.05
CA SER A 119 26.01 4.58 4.77
C SER A 119 25.77 3.15 5.26
N THR A 120 24.79 2.94 6.13
CA THR A 120 24.40 1.61 6.64
C THR A 120 23.47 0.85 5.69
N LEU A 121 23.00 1.50 4.62
CA LEU A 121 22.04 0.92 3.68
C LEU A 121 22.77 0.40 2.44
N THR A 122 22.29 -0.72 1.92
CA THR A 122 22.72 -1.27 0.64
C THR A 122 21.70 -0.91 -0.42
N SER A 123 22.16 -0.47 -1.60
CA SER A 123 21.29 -0.20 -2.74
C SER A 123 21.53 -1.17 -3.89
N PHE A 124 20.46 -1.65 -4.50
CA PHE A 124 20.49 -2.41 -5.74
C PHE A 124 19.81 -1.61 -6.85
N ASN A 125 20.40 -1.61 -8.04
CA ASN A 125 19.80 -1.03 -9.23
C ASN A 125 19.37 -2.17 -10.16
N LEU A 126 18.09 -2.21 -10.50
CA LEU A 126 17.51 -3.19 -11.42
C LEU A 126 17.15 -2.46 -12.71
N GLN A 127 17.68 -2.97 -13.82
CA GLN A 127 17.37 -2.45 -15.15
C GLN A 127 16.90 -3.60 -16.04
N PHE A 128 15.73 -3.43 -16.64
CA PHE A 128 15.15 -4.40 -17.55
C PHE A 128 14.17 -3.73 -18.50
N VAL A 129 13.77 -4.44 -19.56
CA VAL A 129 12.76 -3.97 -20.50
C VAL A 129 11.43 -4.64 -20.17
N HIS A 130 10.37 -3.85 -20.05
CA HIS A 130 9.00 -4.35 -19.86
C HIS A 130 8.12 -3.84 -21.02
N HIS A 131 7.61 -4.77 -21.83
CA HIS A 131 6.94 -4.56 -23.13
C HIS A 131 7.76 -3.78 -24.17
N THR A 132 8.04 -2.51 -23.92
CA THR A 132 8.86 -1.60 -24.76
C THR A 132 9.54 -0.50 -23.94
N GLN A 133 9.29 -0.43 -22.64
CA GLN A 133 9.81 0.61 -21.75
C GLN A 133 11.04 0.08 -21.00
N GLN A 134 12.10 0.89 -20.95
CA GLN A 134 13.21 0.64 -20.03
C GLN A 134 12.76 0.98 -18.62
N MET A 135 12.76 -0.03 -17.76
CA MET A 135 12.49 0.09 -16.33
C MET A 135 13.80 0.31 -15.60
N GLN A 136 13.81 1.28 -14.69
CA GLN A 136 14.92 1.53 -13.77
C GLN A 136 14.37 1.55 -12.35
N CYS A 137 14.55 0.44 -11.65
CA CYS A 137 14.12 0.30 -10.26
C CYS A 137 15.34 0.39 -9.35
N LYS A 138 15.15 0.95 -8.17
CA LYS A 138 16.14 0.98 -7.10
C LYS A 138 15.55 0.36 -5.86
N VAL A 139 16.31 -0.49 -5.21
CA VAL A 139 15.94 -1.14 -3.96
C VAL A 139 16.94 -0.73 -2.89
N ILE A 140 16.45 -0.53 -1.67
CA ILE A 140 17.31 -0.27 -0.52
C ILE A 140 17.02 -1.32 0.56
N THR A 141 18.07 -1.97 1.04
CA THR A 141 17.99 -2.98 2.10
C THR A 141 18.86 -2.59 3.30
N GLY A 142 18.49 -3.07 4.48
CA GLY A 142 19.17 -2.86 5.76
C GLY A 142 18.41 -3.50 6.93
N SER A 143 19.00 -3.56 8.12
CA SER A 143 18.55 -4.34 9.29
C SER A 143 17.12 -4.08 9.79
N SER A 144 16.47 -3.01 9.32
CA SER A 144 15.10 -2.61 9.64
C SER A 144 14.44 -1.83 8.49
N HIS A 145 15.07 -1.84 7.32
CA HIS A 145 14.69 -1.03 6.17
C HIS A 145 14.66 -1.92 4.93
N GLY A 146 13.53 -1.92 4.22
CA GLY A 146 13.46 -2.61 2.95
C GLY A 146 12.11 -3.14 2.59
N LEU A 147 11.21 -3.40 3.55
CA LEU A 147 9.82 -3.75 3.23
C LEU A 147 8.93 -2.52 3.13
N VAL A 148 7.85 -2.63 2.36
CA VAL A 148 6.78 -1.65 2.37
C VAL A 148 6.20 -1.56 3.78
N LYS A 149 5.98 -0.33 4.23
CA LYS A 149 5.53 -0.05 5.60
C LYS A 149 4.14 -0.65 5.84
N GLU A 150 3.93 -1.15 7.04
CA GLU A 150 2.60 -1.60 7.48
C GLU A 150 1.54 -0.50 7.39
N GLY A 151 0.31 -0.89 7.09
CA GLY A 151 -0.82 0.00 6.83
C GLY A 151 -0.85 0.60 5.41
N THR A 152 0.18 0.39 4.59
CA THR A 152 0.18 0.84 3.19
C THR A 152 -0.87 0.06 2.40
N SER A 153 -1.68 0.74 1.59
CA SER A 153 -2.60 0.09 0.67
C SER A 153 -1.85 -0.72 -0.39
N CYS A 154 -2.28 -1.96 -0.60
CA CYS A 154 -1.69 -2.88 -1.57
C CYS A 154 -2.68 -3.29 -2.67
N ALA A 155 -3.98 -3.16 -2.41
CA ALA A 155 -5.06 -3.35 -3.36
C ALA A 155 -6.35 -2.71 -2.81
N SER A 156 -7.43 -2.70 -3.59
CA SER A 156 -8.72 -2.19 -3.14
C SER A 156 -9.19 -2.90 -1.87
N GLY A 157 -9.38 -2.14 -0.77
CA GLY A 157 -9.81 -2.66 0.53
C GLY A 157 -8.76 -3.52 1.25
N LYS A 158 -7.48 -3.49 0.85
CA LYS A 158 -6.40 -4.29 1.46
C LYS A 158 -5.21 -3.42 1.86
N ILE A 159 -4.51 -3.83 2.91
CA ILE A 159 -3.33 -3.16 3.46
C ILE A 159 -2.19 -4.15 3.72
N CYS A 160 -0.97 -3.62 3.82
CA CYS A 160 0.22 -4.38 4.19
C CYS A 160 0.33 -4.56 5.70
N ILE A 161 0.53 -5.81 6.16
CA ILE A 161 0.83 -6.16 7.54
C ILE A 161 1.85 -7.30 7.50
N GLU A 162 2.99 -7.16 8.19
CA GLU A 162 4.07 -8.16 8.22
C GLU A 162 4.47 -8.70 6.83
N GLY A 163 4.52 -7.82 5.82
CA GLY A 163 4.86 -8.20 4.45
C GLY A 163 3.75 -8.89 3.67
N ALA A 164 2.54 -9.02 4.24
CA ALA A 164 1.37 -9.61 3.60
C ALA A 164 0.32 -8.56 3.20
N CYS A 165 -0.29 -8.71 2.02
CA CYS A 165 -1.43 -7.90 1.60
C CYS A 165 -2.76 -8.53 2.07
N ILE A 166 -3.35 -7.98 3.13
CA ILE A 166 -4.55 -8.54 3.78
C ILE A 166 -5.74 -7.57 3.75
N PRO A 167 -6.99 -8.06 3.78
CA PRO A 167 -8.18 -7.20 3.84
C PRO A 167 -8.17 -6.27 5.07
N LEU A 168 -8.48 -4.99 4.87
CA LEU A 168 -8.56 -3.99 5.95
C LEU A 168 -9.56 -4.40 7.05
N ALA A 169 -10.64 -5.08 6.66
CA ALA A 169 -11.65 -5.61 7.58
C ALA A 169 -11.11 -6.66 8.58
N GLN A 170 -9.94 -7.26 8.33
CA GLN A 170 -9.33 -8.22 9.28
C GLN A 170 -8.57 -7.52 10.41
N VAL A 171 -8.21 -6.25 10.25
CA VAL A 171 -7.42 -5.49 11.23
C VAL A 171 -8.18 -4.33 11.86
N SER A 172 -9.27 -3.86 11.23
CA SER A 172 -10.13 -2.82 11.79
C SER A 172 -11.26 -3.44 12.63
N PRO A 173 -11.49 -2.98 13.87
CA PRO A 173 -12.69 -3.37 14.60
C PRO A 173 -13.95 -2.92 13.84
N SER A 174 -14.98 -3.77 13.83
CA SER A 174 -16.26 -3.47 13.17
C SER A 174 -17.01 -2.35 13.90
N VAL A 175 -17.46 -1.32 13.19
CA VAL A 175 -18.31 -0.26 13.76
C VAL A 175 -19.73 -0.43 13.22
N HIS A 176 -20.66 -0.85 14.06
CA HIS A 176 -22.04 -1.10 13.63
C HIS A 176 -22.78 0.20 13.32
N CYS A 177 -23.19 0.36 12.06
CA CYS A 177 -24.22 1.33 11.69
C CYS A 177 -25.60 0.82 12.16
N PRO A 178 -26.44 1.68 12.79
CA PRO A 178 -27.80 1.29 13.16
C PRO A 178 -28.62 0.91 11.92
N SER A 179 -29.11 -0.33 11.88
CA SER A 179 -30.06 -0.77 10.86
C SER A 179 -31.47 -0.41 11.34
N ASN A 180 -32.16 0.51 10.66
CA ASN A 180 -33.57 0.78 10.94
C ASN A 180 -34.41 -0.36 10.34
N ASN A 181 -34.56 -1.45 11.09
CA ASN A 181 -35.70 -2.35 10.92
C ASN A 181 -36.89 -1.76 11.70
N TRP A 182 -37.63 -0.84 11.08
CA TRP A 182 -38.98 -0.44 11.49
C TRP A 182 -39.91 -0.49 10.29
#